data_AF-A0A0C3AW26-F1
#
_entry.id   AF-A0A0C3AW26-F1
#
_cell.length_a   1.000
_cell.length_b   1.000
_cell.length_c   1.000
_cell.angle_alpha   90.00
_cell.angle_beta   90.00
_cell.angle_gamma   90.00
#
_symmetry.space_group_name_H-M   'P 1'
#
loop_
_entity.id
_entity.type
_entity.pdbx_description
1 polymer ?
#
loop_
_entity_poly.entity_id
_entity_poly.type
_entity_poly.pdbx_seq_one_letter_code
_entity_poly.pdbx_strand_id
1 'polypeptide(L)'
;MFIATVSARLHSASPEAVVGLSTSLPKTTPVLTFQAALSQKYLSGFSAGSGAVSNRPKPRARARRDSCVNAASASPGNGNGTVLYAMRSTVASYKEMLPLIESKKLTSLPSFTMKYTLLVSYALLQMQAALDEKDPSWKDAQVDGSLKRLICTTFPDTGEGSEYKNPLLIVCGLFPAS
;
A
#
# COMPACT_ATOMS: atom_id res chain seq x y z
N MET A 1 -10.30 9.09 -2.87
CA MET A 1 -9.86 9.97 -1.76
C MET A 1 -9.58 9.22 -0.45
N PHE A 2 -10.34 8.19 -0.08
CA PHE A 2 -10.20 7.46 1.20
C PHE A 2 -8.76 7.05 1.57
N ILE A 3 -8.04 6.34 0.69
CA ILE A 3 -6.68 5.85 0.97
C ILE A 3 -5.70 7.01 1.28
N ALA A 4 -5.87 8.18 0.65
CA ALA A 4 -5.04 9.34 0.94
C ALA A 4 -5.29 9.89 2.36
N THR A 5 -6.55 9.96 2.78
CA THR A 5 -6.93 10.41 4.12
C THR A 5 -6.47 9.42 5.20
N VAL A 6 -6.62 8.11 4.95
CA VAL A 6 -6.13 7.06 5.86
C VAL A 6 -4.61 7.11 5.96
N SER A 7 -3.91 7.20 4.83
CA SER A 7 -2.45 7.33 4.80
C SER A 7 -1.97 8.56 5.57
N ALA A 8 -2.60 9.73 5.40
CA ALA A 8 -2.26 10.93 6.16
C ALA A 8 -2.42 10.74 7.68
N ARG A 9 -3.49 10.06 8.11
CA ARG A 9 -3.69 9.73 9.53
C ARG A 9 -2.69 8.71 10.06
N LEU A 10 -2.28 7.74 9.24
CA LEU A 10 -1.26 6.76 9.61
C LEU A 10 0.11 7.39 9.79
N HIS A 11 0.47 8.41 9.00
CA HIS A 11 1.70 9.17 9.22
C HIS A 11 1.73 9.90 10.57
N SER A 12 0.57 10.21 11.15
CA SER A 12 0.44 10.78 12.49
C SER A 12 0.12 9.76 13.59
N ALA A 13 -0.14 8.50 13.23
CA ALA A 13 -0.52 7.45 14.17
C ALA A 13 0.73 6.76 14.72
N SER A 14 0.64 6.22 15.93
CA SER A 14 1.74 5.42 16.48
C SER A 14 1.89 4.09 15.72
N PRO A 15 3.11 3.53 15.61
CA PRO A 15 3.33 2.23 14.97
C PRO A 15 2.45 1.13 15.57
N GLU A 16 2.21 1.14 16.88
CA GLU A 16 1.36 0.16 17.56
C GLU A 16 -0.09 0.24 17.08
N ALA A 17 -0.61 1.44 16.82
CA ALA A 17 -1.96 1.61 16.29
C ALA A 17 -2.08 1.04 14.86
N VAL A 18 -1.03 1.14 14.06
CA VAL A 18 -0.97 0.54 12.71
C VAL A 18 -0.98 -0.98 12.80
N VAL A 19 -0.15 -1.55 13.68
CA VAL A 19 -0.11 -3.00 13.92
C VAL A 19 -1.43 -3.51 14.48
N GLY A 20 -2.02 -2.80 15.44
CA GLY A 20 -3.32 -3.14 16.02
C GLY A 20 -4.43 -3.13 14.97
N LEU A 21 -4.43 -2.14 14.08
CA LEU A 21 -5.37 -2.10 12.96
C LEU A 21 -5.13 -3.28 11.98
N SER A 22 -3.88 -3.56 11.60
CA SER A 22 -3.59 -4.59 10.60
C SER A 22 -3.88 -6.01 11.10
N THR A 23 -3.75 -6.23 12.41
CA THR A 23 -4.01 -7.51 13.07
C THR A 23 -5.49 -7.74 13.43
N SER A 24 -6.25 -6.68 13.72
CA SER A 24 -7.68 -6.78 14.03
C SER A 24 -8.59 -6.98 12.82
N LEU A 25 -8.11 -6.66 11.62
CA LEU A 25 -8.90 -6.82 10.40
C LEU A 25 -8.93 -8.29 9.91
N PRO A 26 -10.08 -8.78 9.41
CA PRO A 26 -10.19 -10.11 8.82
C PRO A 26 -9.19 -10.32 7.67
N LYS A 27 -8.61 -11.53 7.56
CA LYS A 27 -7.65 -11.87 6.48
C LYS A 27 -8.34 -12.25 5.17
N THR A 28 -9.36 -11.48 4.79
CA THR A 28 -10.05 -11.62 3.50
C THR A 28 -9.27 -10.92 2.41
N THR A 29 -9.35 -11.41 1.17
CA THR A 29 -8.70 -10.83 -0.01
C THR A 29 -8.85 -9.30 -0.12
N PRO A 30 -10.07 -8.70 -0.03
CA PRO A 30 -10.19 -7.24 -0.14
C PRO A 30 -9.47 -6.47 0.97
N VAL A 31 -9.40 -7.01 2.19
CA VAL A 31 -8.67 -6.40 3.30
C VAL A 31 -7.17 -6.48 3.06
N LEU A 32 -6.67 -7.63 2.61
CA LEU A 32 -5.24 -7.81 2.31
C LEU A 32 -4.80 -6.90 1.16
N THR A 33 -5.62 -6.79 0.10
CA THR A 33 -5.39 -5.85 -1.01
C THR A 33 -5.34 -4.40 -0.50
N PHE A 34 -6.25 -4.02 0.39
CA PHE A 34 -6.22 -2.71 1.03
C PHE A 34 -4.96 -2.49 1.86
N GLN A 35 -4.56 -3.45 2.69
CA GLN A 35 -3.34 -3.38 3.52
C GLN A 35 -2.08 -3.24 2.67
N ALA A 36 -1.98 -3.99 1.57
CA ALA A 36 -0.88 -3.90 0.62
C ALA A 36 -0.84 -2.51 -0.03
N ALA A 37 -1.95 -2.04 -0.60
CA ALA A 37 -2.03 -0.72 -1.24
C ALA A 37 -1.73 0.43 -0.26
N LEU A 38 -2.19 0.32 0.98
CA LEU A 38 -1.95 1.29 2.04
C LEU A 38 -0.46 1.37 2.40
N SER A 39 0.17 0.21 2.60
CA SER A 39 1.59 0.11 2.95
C SER A 39 2.46 0.62 1.80
N GLN A 40 2.12 0.24 0.56
CA GLN A 40 2.79 0.74 -0.64
C GLN A 40 2.72 2.27 -0.73
N LYS A 41 1.53 2.85 -0.51
CA LYS A 41 1.35 4.30 -0.56
C LYS A 41 2.15 5.01 0.54
N TYR A 42 2.16 4.46 1.75
CA TYR A 42 2.95 4.98 2.86
C TYR A 42 4.45 4.99 2.49
N LEU A 43 5.00 3.86 2.06
CA LEU A 43 6.42 3.74 1.71
C LEU A 43 6.81 4.61 0.50
N SER A 44 5.91 4.76 -0.46
CA SER A 44 6.12 5.63 -1.63
C SER A 44 6.18 7.11 -1.23
N GLY A 45 5.35 7.52 -0.26
CA GLY A 45 5.28 8.90 0.23
C GLY A 45 6.55 9.39 0.93
N PHE A 46 7.35 8.48 1.49
CA PHE A 46 8.65 8.83 2.08
C PHE A 46 9.79 8.95 1.06
N SER A 47 9.65 8.31 -0.11
CA SER A 47 10.66 8.38 -1.18
C SER A 47 10.61 9.74 -1.90
N ALA A 48 9.41 10.32 -2.04
CA ALA A 48 9.22 11.69 -2.47
C ALA A 48 9.48 12.63 -1.28
N GLY A 49 10.71 13.12 -1.17
CA GLY A 49 11.24 13.79 0.01
C GLY A 49 10.33 14.82 0.69
N SER A 50 10.58 14.97 1.98
CA SER A 50 10.24 16.09 2.88
C SER A 50 10.41 17.48 2.25
N GLY A 51 9.54 17.85 1.31
CA GLY A 51 9.75 19.02 0.47
C GLY A 51 8.54 19.40 -0.36
N ALA A 52 7.36 19.41 0.24
CA ALA A 52 6.29 20.35 -0.14
C ALA A 52 5.16 20.19 0.87
N VAL A 53 5.09 21.14 1.81
CA VAL A 53 3.82 21.51 2.42
C VAL A 53 2.84 21.67 1.27
N SER A 54 1.88 20.75 1.16
CA SER A 54 0.80 20.83 0.21
C SER A 54 0.26 22.25 0.30
N ASN A 55 0.48 23.04 -0.77
CA ASN A 55 -0.20 24.28 -1.00
C ASN A 55 -1.67 23.91 -1.11
N ARG A 56 -2.37 23.85 0.04
CA ARG A 56 -3.82 23.77 0.09
C ARG A 56 -4.30 24.86 -0.87
N PRO A 57 -5.07 24.50 -1.91
CA PRO A 57 -5.72 25.50 -2.72
C PRO A 57 -6.52 26.38 -1.75
N LYS A 58 -6.12 27.64 -1.58
CA LYS A 58 -6.90 28.58 -0.79
C LYS A 58 -8.31 28.55 -1.37
N PRO A 59 -9.36 28.33 -0.56
CA PRO A 59 -10.72 28.43 -1.05
C PRO A 59 -10.90 29.84 -1.63
N ARG A 60 -10.87 29.95 -2.96
CA ARG A 60 -11.26 31.18 -3.64
C ARG A 60 -12.76 31.29 -3.50
N ALA A 61 -13.19 31.96 -2.43
CA ALA A 61 -14.54 32.48 -2.33
C ALA A 61 -14.77 33.44 -3.51
N ARG A 62 -15.29 32.91 -4.63
CA ARG A 62 -15.84 33.75 -5.69
C ARG A 62 -17.12 34.35 -5.12
N ALA A 63 -17.08 35.62 -4.75
CA ALA A 63 -18.28 36.43 -4.66
C ALA A 63 -18.94 36.41 -6.04
N ARG A 64 -20.08 35.73 -6.17
CA ARG A 64 -20.91 35.80 -7.36
C ARG A 64 -21.52 37.21 -7.36
N ARG A 65 -21.16 38.01 -8.37
CA ARG A 65 -21.99 39.15 -8.75
C ARG A 65 -23.08 38.60 -9.65
N ASP A 66 -24.32 38.79 -9.23
CA ASP A 66 -25.50 38.52 -10.02
C ASP A 66 -25.45 39.39 -11.28
N SER A 67 -25.44 38.73 -12.43
CA SER A 67 -25.80 39.36 -13.69
C SER A 67 -26.86 38.49 -14.35
N CYS A 68 -28.08 39.03 -14.35
CA CYS A 68 -29.25 38.48 -14.99
C CYS A 68 -29.13 38.69 -16.50
N VAL A 69 -29.01 37.61 -17.30
CA VAL A 69 -29.47 37.59 -18.70
C VAL A 69 -29.96 36.17 -19.05
N ASN A 70 -31.12 36.16 -19.69
CA ASN A 70 -31.99 35.03 -20.03
C ASN A 70 -31.49 34.10 -21.15
N ALA A 71 -32.15 32.93 -21.19
CA ALA A 71 -32.56 32.13 -22.34
C ALA A 71 -31.74 30.89 -22.74
N ALA A 72 -32.27 29.74 -22.27
CA ALA A 72 -32.67 28.57 -23.05
C ALA A 72 -31.68 27.95 -24.07
N SER A 73 -31.19 26.75 -23.73
CA SER A 73 -31.39 25.59 -24.61
C SER A 73 -31.22 24.29 -23.84
N ALA A 74 -32.26 23.47 -23.92
CA ALA A 74 -32.35 22.15 -23.35
C ALA A 74 -31.48 21.17 -24.12
N SER A 75 -30.80 20.28 -23.39
CA SER A 75 -30.44 18.97 -23.92
C SER A 75 -30.33 17.99 -22.74
N PRO A 76 -31.28 17.04 -22.59
CA PRO A 76 -31.20 16.02 -21.57
C PRO A 76 -30.30 14.89 -22.09
N GLY A 77 -29.00 15.07 -21.93
CA GLY A 77 -28.01 14.01 -22.13
C GLY A 77 -28.07 13.04 -20.95
N ASN A 78 -29.06 12.16 -20.99
CA ASN A 78 -29.23 11.05 -20.07
C ASN A 78 -28.02 10.12 -20.21
N GLY A 79 -27.13 10.18 -19.22
CA GLY A 79 -25.90 9.42 -19.18
C GLY A 79 -25.54 9.09 -17.75
N ASN A 80 -26.44 8.37 -17.06
CA ASN A 80 -26.08 7.57 -15.89
C ASN A 80 -25.17 6.42 -16.36
N GLY A 81 -23.99 6.78 -16.86
CA GLY A 81 -22.84 5.90 -16.86
C GLY A 81 -22.34 5.89 -15.43
N THR A 82 -23.00 5.12 -14.57
CA THR A 82 -22.33 4.54 -13.41
C THR A 82 -21.18 3.74 -13.99
N VAL A 83 -20.03 4.39 -14.18
CA VAL A 83 -18.80 3.72 -14.52
C VAL A 83 -18.47 2.92 -13.27
N LEU A 84 -19.04 1.71 -13.21
CA LEU A 84 -18.48 0.60 -12.48
C LEU A 84 -17.12 0.36 -13.14
N TYR A 85 -16.15 1.22 -12.82
CA TYR A 85 -14.77 0.85 -12.86
C TYR A 85 -14.73 -0.36 -11.94
N ALA A 86 -14.78 -1.55 -12.55
CA ALA A 86 -14.26 -2.73 -11.94
C ALA A 86 -12.84 -2.33 -11.56
N MET A 87 -12.68 -1.89 -10.31
CA MET A 87 -11.40 -1.75 -9.67
C MET A 87 -10.90 -3.18 -9.57
N ARG A 88 -10.38 -3.70 -10.69
CA ARG A 88 -9.26 -4.62 -10.66
C ARG A 88 -8.17 -3.80 -9.98
N SER A 89 -8.24 -3.79 -8.65
CA SER A 89 -7.17 -3.31 -7.80
C SER A 89 -6.05 -4.28 -8.08
N THR A 90 -5.29 -4.00 -9.14
CA THR A 90 -4.07 -4.71 -9.47
C THR A 90 -3.17 -4.47 -8.27
N VAL A 91 -3.13 -5.46 -7.38
CA VAL A 91 -2.12 -5.51 -6.34
C VAL A 91 -0.79 -5.36 -7.08
N ALA A 92 0.00 -4.39 -6.66
CA ALA A 92 1.28 -4.10 -7.31
C ALA A 92 2.12 -5.37 -7.42
N SER A 93 2.75 -5.58 -8.58
CA SER A 93 3.61 -6.75 -8.77
C SER A 93 4.77 -6.71 -7.77
N TYR A 94 5.33 -7.88 -7.45
CA TYR A 94 6.55 -8.00 -6.66
C TYR A 94 7.66 -7.06 -7.13
N LYS A 95 7.82 -6.90 -8.46
CA LYS A 95 8.83 -6.00 -9.05
C LYS A 95 8.61 -4.54 -8.68
N GLU A 96 7.36 -4.10 -8.54
CA GLU A 96 7.02 -2.73 -8.18
C GLU A 96 7.21 -2.46 -6.68
N MET A 97 7.02 -3.49 -5.85
CA MET A 97 7.19 -3.37 -4.39
C MET A 97 8.65 -3.47 -3.94
N LEU A 98 9.48 -4.23 -4.67
CA LEU A 98 10.90 -4.44 -4.37
C LEU A 98 11.66 -3.13 -4.04
N PRO A 99 11.62 -2.06 -4.86
CA PRO A 99 12.33 -0.82 -4.55
C PRO A 99 11.83 -0.12 -3.28
N LEU A 100 10.55 -0.32 -2.90
CA LEU A 100 9.98 0.25 -1.68
C LEU A 100 10.49 -0.48 -0.43
N ILE A 101 10.70 -1.79 -0.52
CA ILE A 101 11.22 -2.63 0.55
C ILE A 101 12.72 -2.40 0.73
N GLU A 102 13.47 -2.35 -0.37
CA GLU A 102 14.93 -2.14 -0.38
C GLU A 102 15.37 -0.73 0.00
N SER A 103 14.45 0.23 0.06
CA SER A 103 14.76 1.61 0.40
C SER A 103 15.44 1.71 1.77
N LYS A 104 16.74 2.04 1.76
CA LYS A 104 17.58 2.29 2.95
C LYS A 104 17.27 3.60 3.65
N LYS A 105 16.47 4.49 3.04
CA LYS A 105 16.07 5.78 3.63
C LYS A 105 15.07 5.60 4.78
N LEU A 106 14.51 4.40 4.90
CA LEU A 106 13.37 4.10 5.75
C LEU A 106 13.73 3.05 6.80
N THR A 107 14.52 3.48 7.79
CA THR A 107 15.02 2.63 8.91
C THR A 107 14.32 2.90 10.23
N SER A 108 13.28 3.74 10.25
CA SER A 108 12.47 3.97 11.45
C SER A 108 11.54 2.79 11.72
N LEU A 109 11.25 2.45 12.97
CA LEU A 109 10.23 1.46 13.37
C LEU A 109 8.92 1.48 12.52
N PRO A 110 8.20 2.60 12.33
CA PRO A 110 6.98 2.61 11.50
C PRO A 110 7.21 2.20 10.04
N SER A 111 8.41 2.44 9.51
CA SER A 111 8.78 1.99 8.17
C SER A 111 8.97 0.48 8.12
N PHE A 112 9.60 -0.12 9.13
CA PHE A 112 9.69 -1.58 9.24
C PHE A 112 8.32 -2.23 9.36
N THR A 113 7.43 -1.66 10.17
CA THR A 113 6.03 -2.12 10.29
C THR A 113 5.31 -2.11 8.95
N MET A 114 5.48 -1.07 8.14
CA MET A 114 4.83 -0.98 6.82
C MET A 114 5.45 -1.92 5.79
N LYS A 115 6.78 -2.09 5.80
CA LYS A 115 7.45 -3.10 4.96
C LYS A 115 7.01 -4.51 5.33
N TYR A 116 6.92 -4.81 6.62
CA TYR A 116 6.40 -6.08 7.15
C TYR A 116 4.95 -6.32 6.71
N THR A 117 4.08 -5.33 6.93
CA THR A 117 2.66 -5.42 6.58
C THR A 117 2.46 -5.62 5.09
N LEU A 118 3.26 -4.94 4.25
CA LEU A 118 3.25 -5.12 2.80
C LEU A 118 3.59 -6.56 2.41
N LEU A 119 4.72 -7.08 2.91
CA LEU A 119 5.19 -8.43 2.60
C LEU A 119 4.22 -9.51 3.07
N VAL A 120 3.71 -9.42 4.30
CA VAL A 120 2.73 -10.39 4.83
C VAL A 120 1.44 -10.35 4.02
N SER A 121 0.90 -9.16 3.74
CA SER A 121 -0.35 -9.03 2.98
C SER A 121 -0.18 -9.61 1.58
N TYR A 122 0.95 -9.35 0.94
CA TYR A 122 1.25 -9.87 -0.38
C TYR A 122 1.43 -11.39 -0.39
N ALA A 123 2.19 -11.94 0.57
CA ALA A 123 2.38 -13.38 0.68
C ALA A 123 1.03 -14.10 0.88
N LEU A 124 0.16 -13.57 1.74
CA LEU A 124 -1.19 -14.13 1.95
C LEU A 124 -2.07 -14.03 0.69
N LEU A 125 -1.98 -12.93 -0.06
CA LEU A 125 -2.65 -12.82 -1.37
C LEU A 125 -2.15 -13.89 -2.35
N GLN A 126 -0.84 -14.13 -2.42
CA GLN A 126 -0.25 -15.18 -3.27
C GLN A 126 -0.65 -16.60 -2.83
N MET A 127 -0.93 -16.81 -1.55
CA MET A 127 -1.46 -18.08 -1.03
C MET A 127 -2.94 -18.29 -1.38
N GLN A 128 -3.74 -17.22 -1.40
CA GLN A 128 -5.18 -17.26 -1.73
C GLN A 128 -5.46 -17.24 -3.24
N ALA A 129 -4.53 -16.73 -4.05
CA ALA A 129 -4.68 -16.60 -5.49
C ALA A 129 -4.71 -17.97 -6.19
N ALA A 130 -5.53 -18.05 -7.26
CA ALA A 130 -5.52 -19.18 -8.18
C ALA A 130 -4.16 -19.31 -8.89
N LEU A 131 -3.83 -20.49 -9.39
CA LEU A 131 -2.49 -20.79 -9.92
C LEU A 131 -2.10 -19.90 -11.12
N ASP A 132 -3.08 -19.47 -11.90
CA ASP A 132 -2.97 -18.55 -13.04
C ASP A 132 -2.88 -17.07 -12.63
N GLU A 133 -3.31 -16.72 -11.41
CA GLU A 133 -3.28 -15.35 -10.88
C GLU A 133 -2.03 -15.06 -10.03
N LYS A 134 -1.22 -16.09 -9.72
CA LYS A 134 0.02 -15.92 -8.94
C LYS A 134 1.05 -15.11 -9.70
N ASP A 135 1.74 -14.23 -8.98
CA ASP A 135 2.82 -13.44 -9.57
C ASP A 135 4.03 -14.36 -9.85
N PRO A 136 4.41 -14.56 -11.12
CA PRO A 136 5.55 -15.40 -11.46
C PRO A 136 6.84 -14.85 -10.84
N SER A 137 6.99 -13.52 -10.76
CA SER A 137 8.18 -12.88 -10.21
C SER A 137 8.34 -13.17 -8.72
N TRP A 138 7.24 -13.31 -7.99
CA TRP A 138 7.25 -13.70 -6.57
C TRP A 138 7.73 -15.14 -6.40
N LYS A 139 7.22 -16.05 -7.24
CA LYS A 139 7.61 -17.46 -7.20
C LYS A 139 9.07 -17.64 -7.57
N ASP A 140 9.53 -16.96 -8.62
CA ASP A 140 10.94 -16.96 -9.03
C ASP A 140 11.84 -16.47 -7.88
N ALA A 141 11.41 -15.40 -7.19
CA ALA A 141 12.13 -14.84 -6.05
C ALA A 141 12.17 -15.75 -4.81
N GLN A 142 11.17 -16.61 -4.64
CA GLN A 142 11.19 -17.65 -3.61
C GLN A 142 12.18 -18.76 -3.96
N VAL A 143 12.17 -19.21 -5.22
CA VAL A 143 13.01 -20.32 -5.71
C VAL A 143 14.48 -19.94 -5.76
N ASP A 144 14.82 -18.75 -6.24
CA ASP A 144 16.21 -18.27 -6.34
C ASP A 144 16.78 -17.77 -5.00
N GLY A 145 15.95 -17.71 -3.95
CA GLY A 145 16.30 -17.22 -2.62
C GLY A 145 16.52 -15.71 -2.53
N SER A 146 16.22 -14.94 -3.58
CA SER A 146 16.30 -13.47 -3.58
C SER A 146 15.34 -12.86 -2.56
N LEU A 147 14.13 -13.41 -2.40
CA LEU A 147 13.17 -12.95 -1.40
C LEU A 147 13.72 -13.16 0.02
N LYS A 148 14.35 -14.30 0.29
CA LYS A 148 15.00 -14.58 1.58
C LYS A 148 16.12 -13.58 1.84
N ARG A 149 16.95 -13.31 0.84
CA ARG A 149 18.04 -12.33 0.92
C ARG A 149 17.51 -10.92 1.16
N LEU A 150 16.42 -10.55 0.49
CA LEU A 150 15.73 -9.27 0.66
C LEU A 150 15.24 -9.11 2.11
N ILE A 151 14.59 -10.13 2.67
CA ILE A 151 14.12 -10.12 4.08
C ILE A 151 15.31 -9.98 5.02
N CYS A 152 16.37 -10.79 4.86
CA CYS A 152 17.55 -10.72 5.73
C CYS A 152 18.31 -9.40 5.62
N THR A 153 18.28 -8.75 4.46
CA THR A 153 18.94 -7.44 4.25
C THR A 153 18.09 -6.30 4.79
N THR A 154 16.76 -6.42 4.71
CA THR A 154 15.83 -5.37 5.12
C THR A 154 15.58 -5.40 6.62
N PHE A 155 15.49 -6.59 7.24
CA PHE A 155 15.21 -6.76 8.66
C PHE A 155 16.46 -7.31 9.37
N PRO A 156 17.08 -6.53 10.26
CA PRO A 156 18.33 -6.91 10.91
C PRO A 156 18.13 -8.08 11.90
N ASP A 157 19.21 -8.75 12.28
CA ASP A 157 19.18 -9.80 13.31
C ASP A 157 19.01 -9.24 14.73
N THR A 158 19.37 -7.98 14.94
CA THR A 158 19.28 -7.29 16.22
C THR A 158 18.79 -5.84 16.03
N GLY A 159 18.15 -5.28 17.05
CA GLY A 159 17.63 -3.91 17.03
C GLY A 159 16.22 -3.79 16.46
N GLU A 160 15.86 -2.57 16.03
CA GLU A 160 14.52 -2.27 15.51
C GLU A 160 14.19 -3.10 14.26
N GLY A 161 13.04 -3.77 14.29
CA GLY A 161 12.52 -4.54 13.18
C GLY A 161 13.04 -5.98 13.08
N SER A 162 13.92 -6.39 13.99
CA SER A 162 14.40 -7.78 14.07
C SER A 162 13.27 -8.78 14.38
N GLU A 163 12.25 -8.34 15.12
CA GLU A 163 11.06 -9.11 15.48
C GLU A 163 10.22 -9.54 14.26
N TYR A 164 10.35 -8.83 13.13
CA TYR A 164 9.58 -9.12 11.92
C TYR A 164 10.22 -10.19 11.04
N LYS A 165 11.53 -10.43 11.19
CA LYS A 165 12.31 -11.30 10.29
C LYS A 165 11.81 -12.75 10.31
N ASN A 166 11.74 -13.36 11.48
CA ASN A 166 11.35 -14.78 11.61
C ASN A 166 9.91 -15.04 11.15
N PRO A 167 8.89 -14.25 11.58
CA PRO A 167 7.54 -14.40 11.05
C PRO A 167 7.46 -14.28 9.53
N LEU A 168 8.22 -13.36 8.91
CA LEU A 168 8.25 -13.23 7.45
C LEU A 168 8.82 -14.46 6.76
N LEU A 169 9.91 -15.03 7.29
CA LEU A 169 10.47 -16.26 6.72
C LEU A 169 9.46 -17.42 6.79
N ILE A 170 8.66 -17.50 7.86
CA ILE A 170 7.60 -18.51 8.01
C ILE A 170 6.49 -18.27 6.99
N VAL A 171 5.91 -17.07 6.98
CA VAL A 171 4.77 -16.73 6.14
C VAL A 171 5.11 -16.82 4.65
N CYS A 172 6.33 -16.46 4.26
CA CYS A 172 6.80 -16.57 2.88
C CYS A 172 7.25 -17.99 2.49
N GLY A 173 7.21 -18.96 3.41
CA GLY A 173 7.59 -20.36 3.14
C GLY A 173 9.08 -20.55 2.81
N LEU A 174 9.97 -19.76 3.43
CA LEU A 174 11.40 -19.70 3.09
C LEU A 174 12.31 -20.51 4.02
N PHE A 175 11.73 -21.46 4.77
CA PHE A 175 12.51 -22.40 5.56
C PHE A 175 13.25 -23.37 4.64
N PRO A 176 14.51 -23.73 4.98
CA PRO A 176 15.18 -24.79 4.27
C PRO A 176 14.31 -26.05 4.35
N ALA A 177 14.06 -26.69 3.21
CA ALA A 177 13.61 -28.08 3.21
C ALA A 177 14.71 -28.87 3.92
N SER A 178 14.43 -29.25 5.17
CA SER A 178 15.27 -30.13 5.98
C SER A 178 15.44 -31.50 5.33
#